data_AF-A0A2V6XY62-F1
#
_entry.id   AF-A0A2V6XY62-F1
#
_cell.length_a   1.000
_cell.length_b   1.000
_cell.length_c   1.000
_cell.angle_alpha   90.00
_cell.angle_beta   90.00
_cell.angle_gamma   90.00
#
_symmetry.space_group_name_H-M   'P 1'
#
loop_
_entity.id
_entity.type
_entity.pdbx_description
1 polymer ?
#
loop_
_entity_poly.entity_id
_entity_poly.type
_entity_poly.pdbx_seq_one_letter_code
_entity_poly.pdbx_strand_id
1 'polypeptide(L)' 'MITTDHELDTTLERIRHLQGQLAHLRKVETNPMNYRLSASGLLAEIDRMQLEVREYLSVHPGERRASP' A
#
# COMPACT_ATOMS: atom_id res chain seq x y z
N MET A 1 8.15 5.27 -5.48
CA MET A 1 8.86 6.05 -4.46
C MET A 1 8.10 7.35 -4.26
N ILE A 2 7.68 7.64 -3.03
CA ILE A 2 6.90 8.84 -2.68
C ILE A 2 7.87 9.99 -2.41
N THR A 3 7.58 11.17 -2.94
CA THR A 3 8.42 12.38 -2.81
C THR A 3 7.66 13.59 -2.29
N THR A 4 6.32 13.59 -2.40
CA THR A 4 5.45 14.67 -1.94
C THR A 4 4.31 14.17 -1.04
N ASP A 5 3.72 15.07 -0.25
CA ASP A 5 2.55 14.75 0.57
C ASP A 5 1.33 14.36 -0.29
N HIS A 6 1.22 14.91 -1.50
CA HIS A 6 0.16 14.53 -2.44
C HIS A 6 0.31 13.07 -2.92
N GLU A 7 1.54 12.63 -3.21
CA GLU A 7 1.83 11.24 -3.54
C GLU A 7 1.61 10.31 -2.35
N LEU A 8 1.90 10.79 -1.12
CA LEU A 8 1.60 10.06 0.11
C LEU A 8 0.09 9.81 0.24
N ASP A 9 -0.72 10.85 0.11
CA ASP A 9 -2.18 10.76 0.21
C ASP A 9 -2.74 9.81 -0.86
N THR A 10 -2.27 9.94 -2.10
CA THR A 10 -2.65 9.06 -3.21
C THR A 10 -2.29 7.60 -2.91
N THR A 11 -1.11 7.36 -2.35
CA THR A 11 -0.65 6.00 -2.03
C THR A 11 -1.48 5.41 -0.89
N LEU A 12 -1.79 6.19 0.14
CA LEU A 12 -2.65 5.78 1.25
C LEU A 12 -4.08 5.44 0.78
N GLU A 13 -4.64 6.21 -0.15
CA GLU A 13 -5.95 5.92 -0.74
C GLU A 13 -5.93 4.60 -1.53
N ARG A 14 -4.89 4.37 -2.34
CA ARG A 14 -4.72 3.12 -3.08
C ARG A 14 -4.60 1.92 -2.16
N ILE A 15 -3.81 2.02 -1.08
CA ILE A 15 -3.72 0.97 -0.05
C ILE A 15 -5.10 0.66 0.52
N ARG A 16 -5.87 1.69 0.92
CA ARG A 16 -7.22 1.52 1.47
C ARG A 16 -8.14 0.79 0.49
N HIS A 17 -8.07 1.15 -0.79
CA HIS A 17 -8.87 0.50 -1.83
C HIS A 17 -8.52 -1.00 -1.96
N LEU A 18 -7.23 -1.34 -2.05
CA LEU A 18 -6.78 -2.72 -2.14
C LEU A 18 -7.15 -3.54 -0.91
N GLN A 19 -7.03 -2.96 0.29
CA GLN A 19 -7.50 -3.60 1.53
C GLN A 19 -9.00 -3.88 1.49
N GLY A 20 -9.80 -2.95 0.95
CA GLY A 20 -11.23 -3.15 0.72
C GLY A 20 -11.52 -4.31 -0.24
N GLN A 21 -10.78 -4.40 -1.36
CA GLN A 21 -10.88 -5.51 -2.30
C GLN A 21 -10.52 -6.84 -1.65
N LEU A 22 -9.42 -6.91 -0.89
CA LEU A 22 -9.00 -8.11 -0.18
C LEU A 22 -10.03 -8.54 0.87
N ALA A 23 -10.58 -7.60 1.62
CA ALA A 23 -11.64 -7.85 2.60
C ALA A 23 -12.94 -8.35 1.94
N HIS A 24 -13.28 -7.83 0.77
CA HIS A 24 -14.40 -8.33 -0.02
C HIS A 24 -14.12 -9.75 -0.55
N LEU A 25 -12.96 -9.99 -1.15
CA LEU A 25 -12.52 -11.28 -1.67
C LEU A 25 -12.62 -12.38 -0.60
N ARG A 26 -12.20 -12.09 0.63
CA ARG A 26 -12.31 -13.01 1.79
C ARG A 26 -13.74 -13.44 2.11
N LYS A 27 -14.76 -12.65 1.75
CA LYS A 27 -16.17 -12.96 1.99
C LYS A 27 -16.82 -13.73 0.86
N VAL A 28 -16.37 -13.51 -0.38
CA VAL A 28 -17.06 -14.01 -1.58
C VAL A 28 -16.39 -15.21 -2.23
N GLU A 29 -15.07 -15.35 -2.12
CA GLU A 29 -14.37 -16.50 -2.69
C GLU A 29 -14.46 -17.69 -1.74
N THR A 30 -15.04 -18.79 -2.23
CA THR A 30 -15.33 -20.00 -1.46
C THR A 30 -14.27 -21.06 -1.66
N ASN A 31 -13.53 -21.01 -2.77
CA ASN A 31 -12.44 -21.93 -3.07
C ASN A 31 -11.13 -21.40 -2.44
N PRO A 32 -10.53 -22.13 -1.49
CA PRO A 32 -9.31 -21.68 -0.81
C PRO A 32 -8.10 -21.49 -1.74
N MET A 33 -8.02 -22.25 -2.83
CA MET A 33 -6.92 -22.09 -3.79
C MET A 33 -7.08 -20.79 -4.58
N ASN A 34 -8.29 -20.53 -5.10
CA ASN A 34 -8.59 -19.29 -5.80
C ASN A 34 -8.36 -18.08 -4.90
N TYR A 35 -8.83 -18.15 -3.65
CA TYR A 35 -8.58 -17.08 -2.67
C TYR A 35 -7.10 -16.79 -2.54
N ARG A 36 -6.25 -17.81 -2.32
CA ARG A 36 -4.81 -17.62 -2.17
C ARG A 36 -4.16 -17.01 -3.41
N LEU A 37 -4.55 -17.48 -4.60
CA LEU A 37 -4.00 -16.99 -5.86
C LEU A 37 -4.40 -15.53 -6.13
N SER A 38 -5.65 -15.16 -5.85
CA SER A 38 -6.13 -13.79 -6.03
C SER A 38 -5.62 -12.84 -4.93
N ALA A 39 -5.56 -13.31 -3.68
CA ALA A 39 -5.13 -12.50 -2.54
C ALA A 39 -3.62 -12.22 -2.55
N SER A 40 -2.79 -13.12 -3.07
CA SER A 40 -1.33 -12.98 -3.04
C SER A 40 -0.85 -11.72 -3.78
N GLY A 41 -1.45 -11.42 -4.95
CA GLY A 41 -1.13 -10.22 -5.71
C GLY A 41 -1.52 -8.93 -4.96
N LEU A 42 -2.70 -8.90 -4.35
CA LEU A 42 -3.16 -7.76 -3.54
C LEU A 42 -2.26 -7.52 -2.32
N LEU A 43 -1.89 -8.60 -1.62
CA LEU A 43 -1.02 -8.53 -0.45
C LEU A 43 0.36 -8.02 -0.81
N ALA A 44 1.00 -8.57 -1.85
CA ALA A 44 2.32 -8.14 -2.28
C ALA A 44 2.36 -6.65 -2.67
N GLU A 45 1.30 -6.17 -3.33
CA GLU A 45 1.18 -4.77 -3.74
C GLU A 45 0.93 -3.82 -2.57
N ILE A 46 0.12 -4.24 -1.58
CA ILE A 46 -0.05 -3.51 -0.31
C ILE A 46 1.28 -3.42 0.44
N ASP A 47 2.01 -4.53 0.56
CA ASP A 47 3.28 -4.58 1.29
C ASP A 47 4.33 -3.65 0.65
N ARG A 48 4.41 -3.67 -0.69
CA ARG A 48 5.28 -2.76 -1.46
C ARG A 48 4.93 -1.29 -1.22
N MET A 49 3.65 -0.92 -1.27
CA MET A 49 3.24 0.47 -1.05
C MET A 49 3.40 0.91 0.41
N GLN A 50 3.16 0.02 1.38
CA GLN A 50 3.41 0.29 2.80
C GLN A 50 4.90 0.53 3.09
N LEU A 51 5.80 -0.19 2.39
CA LEU A 51 7.23 0.09 2.44
C LEU A 51 7.53 1.53 2.00
N GLU A 52 6.99 1.96 0.87
CA GLU A 52 7.22 3.34 0.37
C GLU A 52 6.66 4.40 1.31
N VAL A 53 5.46 4.18 1.88
CA VAL A 53 4.87 5.08 2.90
C VAL A 53 5.77 5.18 4.12
N ARG A 54 6.26 4.05 4.61
CA ARG A 54 7.17 4.01 5.77
C ARG A 54 8.47 4.75 5.49
N GLU A 55 9.06 4.54 4.31
CA GLU A 55 10.29 5.23 3.89
C GLU A 55 10.09 6.74 3.76
N TYR A 56 8.94 7.16 3.25
CA TYR A 56 8.60 8.58 3.17
C TYR A 56 8.47 9.20 4.57
N LEU A 57 7.69 8.58 5.45
CA LEU A 57 7.37 9.11 6.77
C LEU A 57 8.51 8.97 7.78
N SER A 58 9.54 8.17 7.50
CA SER A 58 10.69 8.02 8.39
C SER A 58 11.64 9.23 8.40
N VAL A 59 11.53 10.12 7.40
CA VAL A 59 12.38 11.32 7.31
C VAL A 59 11.53 12.57 7.50
N HIS A 60 11.92 13.42 8.47
CA HIS A 60 11.22 14.66 8.74
C HIS A 60 11.31 15.63 7.53
N PRO A 61 10.24 16.37 7.16
CA PRO A 61 10.27 17.28 6.01
C PRO A 61 11.38 18.34 6.04
N GLY A 62 11.80 18.75 7.25
CA GLY A 62 12.91 19.69 7.43
C GLY A 62 14.29 19.11 7.09
N GLU A 63 14.48 17.80 7.23
CA GLU A 63 15.72 17.10 6.89
C GLU A 63 15.79 16.82 5.38
N ARG A 64 14.65 16.54 4.76
CA ARG A 64 14.55 16.33 3.29
C ARG A 64 14.85 17.57 2.46
N ARG A 65 14.61 18.78 3.00
CA ARG A 65 14.98 20.05 2.32
C ARG A 65 16.47 20.39 2.44
N ALA A 66 17.21 19.74 3.33
CA ALA A 66 18.63 20.00 3.57
C ALA A 66 19.57 19.05 2.80
N SER A 67 19.03 18.10 2.03
CA SER A 67 19.82 17.31 1.10
C SER A 67 20.21 18.16 -0.12
N PRO A 68 21.52 18.37 -0.38
CA PRO A 68 22.01 19.22 -1.48
C PRO A 68 21.72 18.64 -2.86
#